data_AF-A0A7C3DZ59-F1
#
_entry.id   AF-A0A7C3DZ59-F1
#
_cell.length_a   1.000
_cell.length_b   1.000
_cell.length_c   1.000
_cell.angle_alpha   90.00
_cell.angle_beta   90.00
_cell.angle_gamma   90.00
#
_symmetry.space_group_name_H-M   'P 1'
#
loop_
_entity.id
_entity.type
_entity.pdbx_description
1 polymer ?
#
loop_
_entity_poly.entity_id
_entity_poly.type
_entity_poly.pdbx_seq_one_letter_code
_entity_poly.pdbx_strand_id
1 'polypeptide(L)'
;MPKRSARNPSGPADAPRLRILCVHGVGQQEADPRFEPAWREAACAGLRAAGFTGDPEFEFVRYDALFAAAPRNLEIWRKGFLRLLTSGLHAAADRVQDWLGGLFGRRGLPSAGPRGVGEWVATVREDLQWTAGMVAQWAADDTLRARARARLTADLERFQPDVILAHSLGSLIAYDTFARPDEPGARAAAGRWFVSFGSQINNPFVRDRFGGRITALPTRHWFHLFNRHDDAFTAPIRLPLPRFTQVATTFDLEGLLDHDAAAYLTHPETARVVWRSWLARAPAALAVDVANVRAAVGTRPAEAATRKPRSLREAMALTIGSTRRTVARRALLVGINDYPRPEMRLEGCVNDVYLVSERLQEFGFGAENIRIVLNERATAGAIRERLEWLLDGCDDEQERVFFYSGHGAQLPGYGYGETVDRADECLVPFDFDWTPERAVVDNWFYELYSQLPPGAQMLAVFDCCHSGGMSRDGNARVRGLSPPDDIRHRVLSWDPENEAWKLRTDARAAPGEAVKPVRVRRMFRGTRAMPEGAKPPWDNPAPFGHPGPFFPVILEACQEHQLAYEHRDGATPYGAFTWSLGRVLGEKRRPQTWGELVRRAEKRLSQLRYAQTPALEGPSGVAGRKISWLKPAR
;
A
#
# COMPACT_ATOMS: atom_id res chain seq x y z
N MET A 1 40.01 68.23 -9.01
CA MET A 1 40.77 66.99 -9.28
C MET A 1 41.30 66.48 -7.95
N PRO A 2 41.25 65.18 -7.61
CA PRO A 2 41.68 64.06 -8.44
C PRO A 2 40.64 62.94 -8.66
N LYS A 3 41.01 62.05 -9.58
CA LYS A 3 40.23 60.95 -10.19
C LYS A 3 39.97 59.80 -9.21
N ARG A 4 38.71 59.35 -9.09
CA ARG A 4 38.37 58.02 -8.54
C ARG A 4 38.66 56.97 -9.63
N SER A 5 39.57 56.03 -9.34
CA SER A 5 39.83 54.89 -10.21
C SER A 5 38.64 53.94 -10.21
N ALA A 6 38.15 53.59 -11.39
CA ALA A 6 37.17 52.53 -11.58
C ALA A 6 37.77 51.19 -11.15
N ARG A 7 37.14 50.51 -10.20
CA ARG A 7 37.37 49.07 -9.95
C ARG A 7 36.59 48.28 -11.00
N ASN A 8 37.30 47.47 -11.77
CA ASN A 8 36.75 46.42 -12.64
C ASN A 8 35.82 45.48 -11.86
N PRO A 9 34.60 45.19 -12.34
CA PRO A 9 33.80 44.08 -11.85
C PRO A 9 33.92 42.91 -12.83
N SER A 10 34.92 42.04 -12.66
CA SER A 10 34.95 40.75 -13.34
C SER A 10 35.90 39.78 -12.62
N GLY A 11 35.50 39.35 -11.43
CA GLY A 11 35.88 38.03 -10.91
C GLY A 11 34.80 37.02 -11.32
N PRO A 12 35.13 35.74 -11.56
CA PRO A 12 34.12 34.72 -11.81
C PRO A 12 33.17 34.67 -10.60
N ALA A 13 31.87 34.70 -10.84
CA ALA A 13 30.88 34.45 -9.80
C ALA A 13 31.20 33.10 -9.14
N ASP A 14 31.33 33.07 -7.81
CA ASP A 14 31.58 31.83 -7.05
C ASP A 14 30.62 30.73 -7.53
N ALA A 15 31.18 29.67 -8.11
CA ALA A 15 30.39 28.55 -8.58
C ALA A 15 29.57 28.00 -7.39
N PRO A 16 28.28 27.67 -7.58
CA PRO A 16 27.45 27.18 -6.50
C PRO A 16 28.05 25.91 -5.88
N ARG A 17 28.46 26.00 -4.61
CA ARG A 17 28.94 24.85 -3.84
C ARG A 17 27.77 23.89 -3.61
N LEU A 18 27.94 22.63 -3.96
CA LEU A 18 26.96 21.56 -3.78
C LEU A 18 27.60 20.41 -3.00
N ARG A 19 27.00 20.05 -1.87
CA ARG A 19 27.45 18.95 -1.02
C ARG A 19 26.42 17.82 -1.04
N ILE A 20 26.84 16.63 -1.46
CA ILE A 20 25.98 15.46 -1.66
C ILE A 20 26.38 14.35 -0.70
N LEU A 21 25.48 13.94 0.17
CA LEU A 21 25.67 12.78 1.03
C LEU A 21 25.03 11.56 0.36
N CYS A 22 25.82 10.52 0.13
CA CYS A 22 25.39 9.27 -0.47
C CYS A 22 25.21 8.21 0.62
N VAL A 23 23.98 7.74 0.80
CA VAL A 23 23.61 6.62 1.66
C VAL A 23 23.38 5.42 0.74
N HIS A 24 24.34 4.53 0.73
CA HIS A 24 24.40 3.48 -0.28
C HIS A 24 23.38 2.37 -0.05
N GLY A 25 23.38 1.37 -0.93
CA GLY A 25 22.42 0.27 -0.88
C GLY A 25 22.99 -0.94 -0.17
N VAL A 26 22.51 -2.12 -0.58
CA VAL A 26 22.94 -3.40 -0.05
C VAL A 26 24.11 -3.99 -0.84
N GLY A 27 24.89 -4.86 -0.19
CA GLY A 27 26.11 -5.48 -0.71
C GLY A 27 27.33 -4.85 -0.04
N GLN A 28 28.46 -5.56 0.02
CA GLN A 28 29.73 -5.01 0.49
C GLN A 28 30.24 -3.94 -0.50
N GLN A 29 29.49 -2.85 -0.65
CA GLN A 29 29.83 -1.73 -1.52
C GLN A 29 31.04 -0.98 -0.98
N GLU A 30 31.33 -1.14 0.32
CA GLU A 30 32.61 -0.77 0.92
C GLU A 30 33.79 -1.61 0.41
N ALA A 31 33.56 -2.84 -0.05
CA ALA A 31 34.58 -3.73 -0.62
C ALA A 31 34.72 -3.60 -2.16
N ASP A 32 33.73 -3.01 -2.84
CA ASP A 32 33.82 -2.69 -4.28
C ASP A 32 34.51 -1.34 -4.50
N PRO A 33 35.73 -1.31 -5.08
CA PRO A 33 36.45 -0.07 -5.32
C PRO A 33 35.79 0.84 -6.38
N ARG A 34 34.87 0.32 -7.20
CA ARG A 34 34.17 1.08 -8.25
C ARG A 34 32.87 1.70 -7.78
N PHE A 35 32.37 1.35 -6.60
CA PHE A 35 31.09 1.83 -6.08
C PHE A 35 31.03 3.36 -5.95
N GLU A 36 31.95 3.99 -5.20
CA GLU A 36 31.94 5.45 -5.04
C GLU A 36 32.20 6.19 -6.36
N PRO A 37 33.21 5.82 -7.18
CA PRO A 37 33.42 6.45 -8.48
C PRO A 37 32.20 6.41 -9.38
N ALA A 38 31.51 5.25 -9.47
CA ALA A 38 30.34 5.10 -10.33
C ALA A 38 29.19 6.03 -9.92
N TRP A 39 28.92 6.17 -8.62
CA TRP A 39 27.90 7.09 -8.12
C TRP A 39 28.25 8.56 -8.37
N ARG A 40 29.51 8.94 -8.15
CA ARG A 40 30.02 10.29 -8.43
C ARG A 40 29.86 10.62 -9.91
N GLU A 41 30.29 9.70 -10.79
CA GLU A 41 30.17 9.84 -12.25
C GLU A 41 28.70 10.00 -12.67
N ALA A 42 27.81 9.13 -12.18
CA ALA A 42 26.38 9.13 -12.50
C ALA A 42 25.66 10.42 -12.04
N ALA A 43 25.88 10.85 -10.79
CA ALA A 43 25.29 12.07 -10.26
C ALA A 43 25.82 13.31 -10.99
N CYS A 44 27.14 13.37 -11.25
CA CYS A 44 27.75 14.46 -12.02
C CYS A 44 27.22 14.52 -13.46
N ALA A 45 27.02 13.39 -14.12
CA ALA A 45 26.43 13.34 -15.46
C ALA A 45 25.01 13.95 -15.46
N GLY A 46 24.16 13.57 -14.50
CA GLY A 46 22.82 14.13 -14.34
C GLY A 46 22.82 15.64 -14.03
N LEU A 47 23.71 16.08 -13.14
CA LEU A 47 23.88 17.50 -12.79
C LEU A 47 24.31 18.34 -14.00
N ARG A 48 25.31 17.87 -14.76
CA ARG A 48 25.77 18.52 -16.00
C ARG A 48 24.65 18.58 -17.04
N ALA A 49 23.89 17.51 -17.21
CA ALA A 49 22.72 17.48 -18.10
C ALA A 49 21.62 18.48 -17.68
N ALA A 50 21.54 18.81 -16.38
CA ALA A 50 20.64 19.84 -15.87
C ALA A 50 21.20 21.28 -15.97
N GLY A 51 22.48 21.45 -16.33
CA GLY A 51 23.14 22.74 -16.50
C GLY A 51 23.99 23.19 -15.31
N PHE A 52 24.33 22.30 -14.37
CA PHE A 52 25.27 22.62 -13.30
C PHE A 52 26.71 22.67 -13.83
N THR A 53 27.44 23.73 -13.50
CA THR A 53 28.81 23.99 -13.95
C THR A 53 29.86 23.94 -12.83
N GLY A 54 29.43 23.72 -11.59
CA GLY A 54 30.33 23.57 -10.44
C GLY A 54 30.88 22.15 -10.28
N ASP A 55 31.67 21.96 -9.22
CA ASP A 55 32.18 20.65 -8.80
C ASP A 55 31.52 20.24 -7.47
N PRO A 56 30.72 19.16 -7.42
CA PRO A 56 30.06 18.74 -6.20
C PRO A 56 31.00 17.99 -5.26
N GLU A 57 30.92 18.30 -3.97
CA GLU A 57 31.59 17.56 -2.89
C GLU A 57 30.72 16.36 -2.51
N PHE A 58 31.29 15.15 -2.44
CA PHE A 58 30.55 13.95 -2.02
C PHE A 58 31.16 13.28 -0.80
N GLU A 59 30.29 12.83 0.10
CA GLU A 59 30.62 11.95 1.21
C GLU A 59 29.71 10.72 1.20
N PHE A 60 30.24 9.56 1.60
CA PHE A 60 29.53 8.30 1.63
C PHE A 60 29.37 7.80 3.06
N VAL A 61 28.14 7.49 3.44
CA VAL A 61 27.82 6.92 4.75
C VAL A 61 28.26 5.46 4.77
N ARG A 62 29.14 5.11 5.70
CA ARG A 62 29.66 3.74 5.87
C ARG A 62 28.94 3.05 7.02
N TYR A 63 28.24 1.97 6.76
CA TYR A 63 27.46 1.25 7.77
C TYR A 63 27.53 -0.27 7.66
N ASP A 64 28.26 -0.84 6.69
CA ASP A 64 28.29 -2.30 6.47
C ASP A 64 28.83 -3.07 7.68
N ALA A 65 29.80 -2.48 8.38
CA ALA A 65 30.34 -3.03 9.62
C ALA A 65 29.28 -3.21 10.74
N LEU A 66 28.21 -2.39 10.74
CA LEU A 66 27.11 -2.54 11.70
C LEU A 66 26.32 -3.82 11.44
N PHE A 67 26.11 -4.15 10.18
CA PHE A 67 25.38 -5.36 9.75
C PHE A 67 26.23 -6.62 9.94
N ALA A 68 27.53 -6.53 9.66
CA ALA A 68 28.49 -7.62 9.89
C ALA A 68 28.59 -8.00 11.38
N ALA A 69 28.49 -7.02 12.28
CA ALA A 69 28.59 -7.20 13.73
C ALA A 69 27.26 -7.58 14.42
N ALA A 70 26.12 -7.46 13.73
CA ALA A 70 24.82 -7.75 14.33
C ALA A 70 24.59 -9.28 14.46
N PRO A 71 24.02 -9.75 15.58
CA PRO A 71 23.83 -11.18 15.83
C PRO A 71 22.94 -11.81 14.76
N ARG A 72 23.44 -12.88 14.12
CA ARG A 72 22.69 -13.64 13.11
C ARG A 72 21.69 -14.57 13.79
N ASN A 73 20.53 -14.04 14.21
CA ASN A 73 19.41 -14.89 14.58
C ASN A 73 18.76 -15.44 13.29
N LEU A 74 19.24 -16.60 12.85
CA LEU A 74 18.85 -17.23 11.59
C LEU A 74 17.33 -17.48 11.50
N GLU A 75 16.65 -17.74 12.61
CA GLU A 75 15.21 -17.98 12.64
C GLU A 75 14.41 -16.69 12.42
N ILE A 76 14.75 -15.62 13.15
CA ILE A 76 14.13 -14.31 12.98
C ILE A 76 14.40 -13.77 11.56
N TRP A 77 15.62 -13.95 11.07
CA TRP A 77 16.03 -13.59 9.71
C TRP A 77 15.21 -14.35 8.66
N ARG A 78 15.10 -15.68 8.76
CA ARG A 78 14.30 -16.52 7.85
C ARG A 78 12.84 -16.08 7.82
N LYS A 79 12.25 -15.82 8.99
CA LYS A 79 10.87 -15.33 9.12
C LYS A 79 10.70 -13.94 8.49
N GLY A 80 11.68 -13.04 8.65
CA GLY A 80 11.67 -11.70 8.05
C GLY A 80 11.80 -11.72 6.53
N PHE A 81 12.73 -12.51 6.00
CA PHE A 81 12.94 -12.65 4.56
C PHE A 81 11.74 -13.26 3.84
N LEU A 82 11.14 -14.32 4.40
CA LEU A 82 9.91 -14.90 3.84
C LEU A 82 8.75 -13.89 3.85
N ARG A 83 8.62 -13.10 4.92
CA ARG A 83 7.61 -12.05 4.99
C ARG A 83 7.86 -10.96 3.94
N LEU A 84 9.10 -10.57 3.71
CA LEU A 84 9.44 -9.62 2.64
C LEU A 84 9.02 -10.16 1.27
N LEU A 85 9.39 -11.41 0.93
CA LEU A 85 8.99 -12.08 -0.32
C LEU A 85 7.45 -12.11 -0.47
N THR A 86 6.75 -12.59 0.55
CA THR A 86 5.28 -12.76 0.51
C THR A 86 4.48 -11.46 0.65
N SER A 87 5.11 -10.37 1.12
CA SER A 87 4.44 -9.08 1.33
C SER A 87 4.18 -8.28 0.05
N GLY A 88 4.81 -8.62 -1.08
CA GLY A 88 4.54 -8.01 -2.40
C GLY A 88 3.76 -8.91 -3.37
N LEU A 89 3.38 -10.11 -2.93
CA LEU A 89 3.12 -11.24 -3.83
C LEU A 89 1.74 -11.30 -4.49
N HIS A 90 0.78 -10.42 -4.15
CA HIS A 90 -0.59 -10.56 -4.69
C HIS A 90 -0.84 -9.74 -5.97
N ALA A 91 0.15 -8.96 -6.43
CA ALA A 91 0.09 -8.23 -7.69
C ALA A 91 0.99 -8.84 -8.79
N ALA A 92 1.72 -9.94 -8.51
CA ALA A 92 2.50 -10.66 -9.50
C ALA A 92 3.07 -11.98 -8.94
N ALA A 93 2.26 -13.06 -8.99
CA ALA A 93 2.79 -14.41 -8.92
C ALA A 93 3.84 -14.63 -10.04
N ASP A 94 3.57 -14.07 -11.23
CA ASP A 94 4.48 -14.09 -12.39
C ASP A 94 5.85 -13.47 -12.07
N ARG A 95 5.93 -12.34 -11.36
CA ARG A 95 7.22 -11.68 -11.05
C ARG A 95 8.05 -12.43 -10.01
N VAL A 96 7.43 -13.13 -9.05
CA VAL A 96 8.20 -14.01 -8.15
C VAL A 96 8.71 -15.23 -8.91
N GLN A 97 7.90 -15.78 -9.81
CA GLN A 97 8.30 -16.91 -10.65
C GLN A 97 9.36 -16.51 -11.70
N ASP A 98 9.33 -15.30 -12.22
CA ASP A 98 10.33 -14.70 -13.12
C ASP A 98 11.61 -14.30 -12.37
N TRP A 99 11.48 -13.75 -11.16
CA TRP A 99 12.63 -13.47 -10.28
C TRP A 99 13.36 -14.77 -9.89
N LEU A 100 12.61 -15.80 -9.53
CA LEU A 100 13.12 -17.15 -9.34
C LEU A 100 13.68 -17.72 -10.65
N GLY A 101 12.94 -17.62 -11.76
CA GLY A 101 13.33 -18.11 -13.08
C GLY A 101 14.62 -17.49 -13.63
N GLY A 102 14.82 -16.19 -13.44
CA GLY A 102 16.02 -15.44 -13.79
C GLY A 102 17.24 -15.85 -12.95
N LEU A 103 17.03 -16.29 -11.69
CA LEU A 103 18.07 -16.91 -10.86
C LEU A 103 18.44 -18.32 -11.35
N PHE A 104 17.48 -19.06 -11.93
CA PHE A 104 17.65 -20.44 -12.38
C PHE A 104 18.07 -20.60 -13.85
N GLY A 105 17.99 -19.54 -14.67
CA GLY A 105 18.22 -19.58 -16.12
C GLY A 105 19.63 -19.90 -16.63
N ARG A 106 20.60 -20.27 -15.78
CA ARG A 106 21.97 -20.61 -16.22
C ARG A 106 22.45 -22.05 -15.98
N ARG A 107 21.64 -22.96 -15.42
CA ARG A 107 21.96 -24.41 -15.43
C ARG A 107 20.68 -25.24 -15.53
N GLY A 108 20.60 -26.09 -16.56
CA GLY A 108 19.45 -26.93 -16.88
C GLY A 108 19.03 -27.87 -15.76
N LEU A 109 18.12 -27.40 -14.91
CA LEU A 109 17.31 -28.17 -13.96
C LEU A 109 15.83 -27.80 -14.20
N PRO A 110 14.90 -28.75 -14.01
CA PRO A 110 13.52 -28.62 -14.49
C PRO A 110 12.77 -27.48 -13.76
N SER A 111 11.83 -26.86 -14.48
CA SER A 111 10.94 -25.79 -14.03
C SER A 111 10.46 -26.00 -12.60
N ALA A 112 10.92 -25.15 -11.69
CA ALA A 112 10.61 -25.26 -10.27
C ALA A 112 9.19 -24.76 -10.00
N GLY A 113 8.29 -25.69 -9.63
CA GLY A 113 7.08 -25.35 -8.90
C GLY A 113 7.40 -24.83 -7.49
N PRO A 114 6.38 -24.44 -6.69
CA PRO A 114 6.58 -23.76 -5.41
C PRO A 114 7.39 -24.57 -4.37
N ARG A 115 7.50 -25.91 -4.54
CA ARG A 115 8.38 -26.80 -3.76
C ARG A 115 9.86 -26.42 -3.84
N GLY A 116 10.28 -25.86 -4.98
CA GLY A 116 11.65 -25.42 -5.20
C GLY A 116 12.05 -24.24 -4.32
N VAL A 117 11.11 -23.39 -3.88
CA VAL A 117 11.40 -22.22 -3.03
C VAL A 117 11.82 -22.63 -1.62
N GLY A 118 11.21 -23.69 -1.06
CA GLY A 118 11.56 -24.22 0.26
C GLY A 118 12.95 -24.86 0.31
N GLU A 119 13.28 -25.69 -0.68
CA GLU A 119 14.63 -26.26 -0.86
C GLU A 119 15.67 -25.18 -1.22
N TRP A 120 15.28 -24.16 -1.99
CA TRP A 120 16.13 -23.02 -2.33
C TRP A 120 16.44 -22.14 -1.12
N VAL A 121 15.47 -21.86 -0.24
CA VAL A 121 15.70 -21.15 1.04
C VAL A 121 16.63 -21.94 1.97
N ALA A 122 16.66 -23.27 1.85
CA ALA A 122 17.62 -24.12 2.56
C ALA A 122 19.02 -24.13 1.92
N THR A 123 19.14 -23.83 0.62
CA THR A 123 20.39 -23.88 -0.17
C THR A 123 20.94 -22.50 -0.56
N VAL A 124 20.41 -21.41 0.02
CA VAL A 124 20.82 -20.01 -0.28
C VAL A 124 22.34 -19.84 -0.17
N ARG A 125 22.97 -19.60 -1.33
CA ARG A 125 24.39 -19.23 -1.45
C ARG A 125 24.68 -17.91 -0.75
N GLU A 126 25.93 -17.73 -0.32
CA GLU A 126 26.45 -16.52 0.33
C GLU A 126 26.09 -15.21 -0.41
N ASP A 127 25.95 -15.22 -1.73
CA ASP A 127 25.67 -14.03 -2.56
C ASP A 127 24.22 -13.49 -2.41
N LEU A 128 23.25 -14.37 -2.14
CA LEU A 128 21.82 -14.01 -1.95
C LEU A 128 21.50 -13.57 -0.52
N GLN A 129 22.42 -13.84 0.43
CA GLN A 129 22.32 -13.38 1.81
C GLN A 129 22.40 -11.86 1.93
N TRP A 130 22.99 -11.19 0.92
CA TRP A 130 23.31 -9.77 1.03
C TRP A 130 22.10 -8.88 0.76
N THR A 131 21.48 -8.88 -0.44
CA THR A 131 20.46 -7.86 -0.79
C THR A 131 19.18 -7.92 0.04
N ALA A 132 18.41 -9.00 -0.07
CA ALA A 132 17.14 -9.12 0.64
C ALA A 132 17.33 -9.54 2.11
N GLY A 133 18.45 -10.22 2.42
CA GLY A 133 18.80 -10.63 3.76
C GLY A 133 19.14 -9.45 4.69
N MET A 134 19.82 -8.41 4.21
CA MET A 134 20.08 -7.21 5.02
C MET A 134 18.83 -6.37 5.27
N VAL A 135 17.89 -6.29 4.30
CA VAL A 135 16.59 -5.63 4.52
C VAL A 135 15.77 -6.36 5.58
N ALA A 136 15.71 -7.69 5.51
CA ALA A 136 15.06 -8.51 6.53
C ALA A 136 15.72 -8.37 7.91
N GLN A 137 17.06 -8.37 7.97
CA GLN A 137 17.83 -8.16 9.20
C GLN A 137 17.56 -6.78 9.80
N TRP A 138 17.61 -5.72 8.99
CA TRP A 138 17.29 -4.36 9.40
C TRP A 138 15.86 -4.25 9.95
N ALA A 139 14.88 -4.85 9.27
CA ALA A 139 13.48 -4.83 9.70
C ALA A 139 13.24 -5.61 11.01
N ALA A 140 14.08 -6.60 11.30
CA ALA A 140 13.94 -7.46 12.47
C ALA A 140 14.72 -6.98 13.71
N ASP A 141 15.78 -6.20 13.54
CA ASP A 141 16.68 -5.81 14.62
C ASP A 141 16.58 -4.30 14.93
N ASP A 142 15.86 -3.98 16.01
CA ASP A 142 15.65 -2.61 16.48
C ASP A 142 16.95 -1.91 16.89
N THR A 143 17.92 -2.66 17.44
CA THR A 143 19.23 -2.15 17.86
C THR A 143 20.06 -1.78 16.64
N LEU A 144 20.08 -2.64 15.61
CA LEU A 144 20.72 -2.35 14.33
C LEU A 144 20.14 -1.11 13.67
N ARG A 145 18.80 -0.96 13.64
CA ARG A 145 18.17 0.26 13.12
C ARG A 145 18.60 1.48 13.90
N ALA A 146 18.59 1.44 15.24
CA ALA A 146 19.01 2.55 16.08
C ALA A 146 20.47 2.96 15.80
N ARG A 147 21.39 1.99 15.68
CA ARG A 147 22.80 2.25 15.34
C ARG A 147 22.96 2.84 13.94
N ALA A 148 22.21 2.33 12.95
CA ALA A 148 22.22 2.87 11.59
C ALA A 148 21.71 4.31 11.54
N ARG A 149 20.62 4.63 12.26
CA ARG A 149 20.12 6.02 12.40
C ARG A 149 21.16 6.94 13.04
N ALA A 150 21.80 6.49 14.12
CA ALA A 150 22.84 7.27 14.79
C ALA A 150 24.04 7.53 13.87
N ARG A 151 24.46 6.53 13.09
CA ARG A 151 25.54 6.68 12.11
C ARG A 151 25.19 7.71 11.03
N LEU A 152 24.02 7.59 10.41
CA LEU A 152 23.58 8.56 9.40
C LEU A 152 23.44 9.97 9.98
N THR A 153 22.92 10.10 11.20
CA THR A 153 22.80 11.40 11.89
C THR A 153 24.18 12.06 12.08
N ALA A 154 25.18 11.31 12.57
CA ALA A 154 26.53 11.85 12.76
C ALA A 154 27.17 12.31 11.44
N ASP A 155 26.96 11.55 10.36
CA ASP A 155 27.47 11.91 9.03
C ASP A 155 26.75 13.15 8.46
N LEU A 156 25.44 13.30 8.71
CA LEU A 156 24.68 14.51 8.34
C LEU A 156 25.13 15.75 9.11
N GLU A 157 25.41 15.63 10.40
CA GLU A 157 25.87 16.72 11.25
C GLU A 157 27.29 17.15 10.91
N ARG A 158 28.18 16.20 10.62
CA ARG A 158 29.56 16.47 10.18
C ARG A 158 29.59 17.08 8.78
N PHE A 159 28.93 16.44 7.82
CA PHE A 159 29.04 16.81 6.42
C PHE A 159 28.09 17.92 6.00
N GLN A 160 27.01 18.22 6.73
CA GLN A 160 26.05 19.29 6.38
C GLN A 160 25.70 19.33 4.87
N PRO A 161 25.14 18.24 4.29
CA PRO A 161 24.86 18.17 2.85
C PRO A 161 23.68 19.05 2.44
N ASP A 162 23.69 19.48 1.17
CA ASP A 162 22.53 20.11 0.51
C ASP A 162 21.55 19.05 -0.02
N VAL A 163 22.09 17.93 -0.52
CA VAL A 163 21.35 16.83 -1.13
C VAL A 163 21.74 15.50 -0.48
N ILE A 164 20.76 14.67 -0.17
CA ILE A 164 20.92 13.32 0.36
C ILE A 164 20.41 12.34 -0.70
N LEU A 165 21.30 11.51 -1.22
CA LEU A 165 20.99 10.44 -2.17
C LEU A 165 20.96 9.11 -1.41
N ALA A 166 19.82 8.43 -1.38
CA ALA A 166 19.68 7.17 -0.65
C ALA A 166 19.10 6.05 -1.53
N HIS A 167 19.86 4.98 -1.69
CA HIS A 167 19.50 3.84 -2.53
C HIS A 167 19.09 2.63 -1.69
N SER A 168 18.07 1.87 -2.09
CA SER A 168 17.80 0.55 -1.50
C SER A 168 17.67 0.61 0.03
N LEU A 169 18.37 -0.26 0.78
CA LEU A 169 18.42 -0.22 2.25
C LEU A 169 18.84 1.15 2.83
N GLY A 170 19.73 1.89 2.17
CA GLY A 170 20.08 3.25 2.57
C GLY A 170 18.87 4.19 2.58
N SER A 171 17.92 3.99 1.65
CA SER A 171 16.65 4.73 1.65
C SER A 171 15.79 4.41 2.88
N LEU A 172 15.83 3.16 3.37
CA LEU A 172 15.11 2.74 4.56
C LEU A 172 15.73 3.34 5.82
N ILE A 173 17.07 3.31 5.92
CA ILE A 173 17.82 3.95 7.00
C ILE A 173 17.54 5.46 7.01
N ALA A 174 17.59 6.11 5.85
CA ALA A 174 17.31 7.54 5.71
C ALA A 174 15.88 7.88 6.14
N TYR A 175 14.88 7.15 5.65
CA TYR A 175 13.49 7.38 6.03
C TYR A 175 13.26 7.17 7.53
N ASP A 176 13.74 6.07 8.12
CA ASP A 176 13.63 5.81 9.58
C ASP A 176 14.33 6.90 10.41
N THR A 177 15.41 7.48 9.89
CA THR A 177 16.13 8.58 10.53
C THR A 177 15.34 9.90 10.48
N PHE A 178 14.69 10.18 9.35
CA PHE A 178 14.06 11.49 9.10
C PHE A 178 12.61 11.57 9.56
N ALA A 179 11.90 10.44 9.59
CA ALA A 179 10.47 10.36 9.89
C ALA A 179 10.13 10.48 11.40
N ARG A 180 11.12 10.76 12.26
CA ARG A 180 10.98 10.81 13.72
C ARG A 180 11.10 12.25 14.21
N PRO A 181 10.00 13.00 14.39
CA PRO A 181 10.01 14.46 14.53
C PRO A 181 10.94 15.01 15.63
N ASP A 182 11.05 14.28 16.75
CA ASP A 182 11.78 14.74 17.93
C ASP A 182 13.25 14.25 17.99
N GLU A 183 13.67 13.44 17.02
CA GLU A 183 15.01 12.86 16.98
C GLU A 183 16.02 13.78 16.25
N PRO A 184 17.32 13.73 16.61
CA PRO A 184 18.37 14.52 15.95
C PRO A 184 18.41 14.31 14.43
N GLY A 185 18.14 13.10 13.95
CA GLY A 185 18.10 12.77 12.53
C GLY A 185 17.09 13.60 11.72
N ALA A 186 15.90 13.86 12.25
CA ALA A 186 14.89 14.70 11.60
C ALA A 186 15.35 16.16 11.52
N ARG A 187 15.97 16.69 12.59
CA ARG A 187 16.57 18.04 12.60
C ARG A 187 17.73 18.13 11.62
N ALA A 188 18.57 17.10 11.55
CA ALA A 188 19.70 17.02 10.64
C ALA A 188 19.27 16.87 9.16
N ALA A 189 18.07 16.38 8.89
CA ALA A 189 17.51 16.33 7.53
C ALA A 189 16.76 17.62 7.13
N ALA A 190 16.40 18.46 8.11
CA ALA A 190 15.55 19.62 7.88
C ALA A 190 16.16 20.57 6.83
N GLY A 191 15.33 21.03 5.89
CA GLY A 191 15.73 21.98 4.85
C GLY A 191 16.63 21.43 3.74
N ARG A 192 16.99 20.14 3.76
CA ARG A 192 17.81 19.47 2.74
C ARG A 192 16.95 18.82 1.66
N TRP A 193 17.51 18.59 0.49
CA TRP A 193 16.84 17.80 -0.56
C TRP A 193 17.10 16.32 -0.32
N PHE A 194 16.07 15.49 -0.40
CA PHE A 194 16.19 14.04 -0.23
C PHE A 194 15.74 13.33 -1.51
N VAL A 195 16.56 12.41 -2.00
CA VAL A 195 16.28 11.59 -3.17
C VAL A 195 16.37 10.13 -2.74
N SER A 196 15.23 9.43 -2.68
CA SER A 196 15.20 7.98 -2.51
C SER A 196 14.99 7.28 -3.85
N PHE A 197 15.69 6.18 -4.09
CA PHE A 197 15.62 5.44 -5.35
C PHE A 197 15.94 3.96 -5.13
N GLY A 198 15.44 3.09 -6.00
CA GLY A 198 15.46 1.64 -5.77
C GLY A 198 14.90 1.31 -4.39
N SER A 199 13.83 1.96 -3.96
CA SER A 199 13.50 2.06 -2.53
C SER A 199 12.29 1.21 -2.13
N GLN A 200 12.43 0.46 -1.04
CA GLN A 200 11.39 -0.41 -0.48
C GLN A 200 10.54 0.28 0.61
N ILE A 201 10.61 1.61 0.75
CA ILE A 201 9.97 2.36 1.86
C ILE A 201 8.47 2.02 2.00
N ASN A 202 7.73 1.96 0.89
CA ASN A 202 6.29 1.66 0.90
C ASN A 202 5.96 0.17 0.71
N ASN A 203 6.96 -0.72 0.73
CA ASN A 203 6.71 -2.16 0.77
C ASN A 203 5.96 -2.50 2.07
N PRO A 204 4.86 -3.28 2.05
CA PRO A 204 4.04 -3.53 3.24
C PRO A 204 4.78 -4.19 4.41
N PHE A 205 5.82 -4.98 4.17
CA PHE A 205 6.63 -5.55 5.26
C PHE A 205 7.48 -4.47 5.94
N VAL A 206 8.09 -3.59 5.15
CA VAL A 206 8.96 -2.50 5.62
C VAL A 206 8.14 -1.38 6.27
N ARG A 207 7.03 -0.97 5.65
CA ARG A 207 6.16 0.12 6.09
C ARG A 207 5.62 -0.06 7.51
N ASP A 208 5.39 -1.30 7.94
CA ASP A 208 4.97 -1.58 9.31
C ASP A 208 6.03 -1.23 10.35
N ARG A 209 7.31 -1.12 9.96
CA ARG A 209 8.38 -0.61 10.84
C ARG A 209 8.28 0.91 11.03
N PHE A 210 7.53 1.59 10.17
CA PHE A 210 7.26 3.04 10.20
C PHE A 210 5.90 3.38 10.82
N GLY A 211 5.36 2.52 11.69
CA GLY A 211 4.02 2.73 12.24
C GLY A 211 2.91 2.53 11.21
N GLY A 212 3.16 1.76 10.14
CA GLY A 212 2.16 1.36 9.14
C GLY A 212 1.82 2.44 8.10
N ARG A 213 2.47 3.60 8.15
CA ARG A 213 2.25 4.70 7.20
C ARG A 213 3.51 5.39 6.77
N ILE A 214 3.45 5.94 5.56
CA ILE A 214 4.44 6.87 5.05
C ILE A 214 3.89 8.29 5.23
N THR A 215 4.72 9.19 5.74
CA THR A 215 4.35 10.56 6.09
C THR A 215 5.33 11.56 5.51
N ALA A 216 5.00 12.84 5.66
CA ALA A 216 5.86 13.93 5.24
C ALA A 216 7.20 13.90 6.00
N LEU A 217 8.30 14.12 5.29
CA LEU A 217 9.62 14.32 5.89
C LEU A 217 9.88 15.82 6.13
N PRO A 218 10.73 16.18 7.11
CA PRO A 218 11.11 17.57 7.39
C PRO A 218 12.06 18.17 6.32
N THR A 219 12.34 17.43 5.25
CA THR A 219 13.19 17.83 4.14
C THR A 219 12.58 19.00 3.37
N ARG A 220 13.41 19.75 2.64
CA ARG A 220 12.95 20.81 1.73
C ARG A 220 12.05 20.24 0.64
N HIS A 221 12.47 19.12 0.08
CA HIS A 221 11.69 18.34 -0.88
C HIS A 221 12.18 16.89 -0.84
N TRP A 222 11.26 15.96 -1.00
CA TRP A 222 11.54 14.53 -1.14
C TRP A 222 11.18 14.07 -2.55
N PHE A 223 12.19 13.68 -3.32
CA PHE A 223 12.06 12.98 -4.57
C PHE A 223 12.14 11.47 -4.36
N HIS A 224 11.21 10.72 -4.92
CA HIS A 224 11.23 9.26 -4.93
C HIS A 224 11.30 8.78 -6.38
N LEU A 225 12.45 8.24 -6.79
CA LEU A 225 12.63 7.67 -8.12
C LEU A 225 12.12 6.23 -8.12
N PHE A 226 11.16 5.94 -8.99
CA PHE A 226 10.48 4.65 -9.05
C PHE A 226 10.61 4.05 -10.44
N ASN A 227 11.24 2.87 -10.51
CA ASN A 227 11.21 2.01 -11.68
C ASN A 227 10.20 0.89 -11.44
N ARG A 228 9.22 0.73 -12.33
CA ARG A 228 8.23 -0.34 -12.23
C ARG A 228 8.81 -1.74 -12.51
N HIS A 229 9.98 -1.80 -13.15
CA HIS A 229 10.70 -3.03 -13.49
C HIS A 229 11.74 -3.42 -12.42
N ASP A 230 11.97 -2.56 -11.42
CA ASP A 230 12.92 -2.86 -10.33
C ASP A 230 12.31 -3.87 -9.34
N ASP A 231 12.71 -5.12 -9.51
CA ASP A 231 12.23 -6.29 -8.79
C ASP A 231 12.85 -6.44 -7.39
N ALA A 232 13.66 -5.49 -6.91
CA ALA A 232 14.18 -5.50 -5.55
C ALA A 232 13.15 -5.01 -4.51
N PHE A 233 11.90 -5.45 -4.67
CA PHE A 233 10.76 -5.17 -3.79
C PHE A 233 10.42 -3.67 -3.67
N THR A 234 10.73 -2.88 -4.70
CA THR A 234 10.39 -1.47 -4.74
C THR A 234 8.87 -1.27 -4.78
N ALA A 235 8.39 -0.19 -4.18
CA ALA A 235 6.97 0.12 -4.12
C ALA A 235 6.73 1.60 -4.39
N PRO A 236 5.75 1.95 -5.25
CA PRO A 236 5.44 3.34 -5.53
C PRO A 236 4.91 4.01 -4.26
N ILE A 237 5.25 5.27 -4.06
CA ILE A 237 4.79 6.10 -2.94
C ILE A 237 3.86 7.19 -3.49
N ARG A 238 2.60 7.15 -3.06
CA ARG A 238 1.61 8.18 -3.41
C ARG A 238 1.30 9.01 -2.17
N LEU A 239 1.90 10.19 -2.09
CA LEU A 239 1.63 11.16 -1.02
C LEU A 239 1.15 12.48 -1.65
N PRO A 240 -0.05 12.97 -1.33
CA PRO A 240 -0.56 14.25 -1.82
C PRO A 240 0.07 15.43 -1.04
N LEU A 241 1.41 15.49 -1.00
CA LEU A 241 2.15 16.46 -0.20
C LEU A 241 2.92 17.44 -1.09
N PRO A 242 2.89 18.77 -0.80
CA PRO A 242 3.61 19.77 -1.61
C PRO A 242 5.12 19.56 -1.70
N ARG A 243 5.73 18.92 -0.68
CA ARG A 243 7.17 18.65 -0.59
C ARG A 243 7.55 17.22 -0.97
N PHE A 244 6.71 16.54 -1.75
CA PHE A 244 6.96 15.19 -2.24
C PHE A 244 6.75 15.12 -3.74
N THR A 245 7.59 14.36 -4.45
CA THR A 245 7.39 14.06 -5.87
C THR A 245 7.91 12.66 -6.18
N GLN A 246 7.03 11.78 -6.65
CA GLN A 246 7.46 10.56 -7.31
C GLN A 246 7.85 10.84 -8.76
N VAL A 247 9.02 10.36 -9.18
CA VAL A 247 9.53 10.45 -10.54
C VAL A 247 9.57 9.05 -11.13
N ALA A 248 8.88 8.84 -12.25
CA ALA A 248 8.96 7.58 -12.97
C ALA A 248 10.31 7.51 -13.71
N THR A 249 11.16 6.55 -13.34
CA THR A 249 12.48 6.33 -13.93
C THR A 249 12.52 4.90 -14.46
N THR A 250 11.78 4.66 -15.53
CA THR A 250 11.60 3.32 -16.10
C THR A 250 12.79 2.94 -16.96
N PHE A 251 13.47 1.86 -16.59
CA PHE A 251 14.54 1.25 -17.37
C PHE A 251 14.50 -0.27 -17.18
N ASP A 252 15.11 -0.99 -18.11
CA ASP A 252 15.16 -2.45 -18.20
C ASP A 252 16.59 -2.78 -18.64
N LEU A 253 17.40 -3.32 -17.74
CA LEU A 253 18.82 -3.63 -17.94
C LEU A 253 19.00 -5.14 -18.05
N GLU A 254 19.98 -5.58 -18.84
CA GLU A 254 20.39 -6.99 -18.82
C GLU A 254 20.92 -7.37 -17.42
N GLY A 255 20.11 -8.06 -16.61
CA GLY A 255 20.39 -8.32 -15.19
C GLY A 255 19.21 -8.99 -14.46
N LEU A 256 19.35 -9.17 -13.15
CA LEU A 256 18.43 -10.00 -12.34
C LEU A 256 17.38 -9.19 -11.55
N LEU A 257 17.54 -7.88 -11.42
CA LEU A 257 16.75 -7.06 -10.48
C LEU A 257 16.40 -5.65 -10.98
N ASP A 258 16.99 -5.16 -12.08
CA ASP A 258 16.88 -3.75 -12.51
C ASP A 258 17.09 -2.72 -11.39
N HIS A 259 18.01 -3.04 -10.49
CA HIS A 259 18.25 -2.33 -9.23
C HIS A 259 19.60 -1.59 -9.22
N ASP A 260 19.88 -0.89 -10.32
CA ASP A 260 21.15 -0.17 -10.49
C ASP A 260 21.02 1.32 -10.13
N ALA A 261 21.83 1.74 -9.17
CA ALA A 261 21.86 3.11 -8.69
C ALA A 261 22.28 4.12 -9.76
N ALA A 262 23.25 3.76 -10.62
CA ALA A 262 23.74 4.66 -11.65
C ALA A 262 22.68 4.90 -12.73
N ALA A 263 21.90 3.87 -13.10
CA ALA A 263 20.78 3.96 -14.02
C ALA A 263 19.69 4.92 -13.51
N TYR A 264 19.32 4.84 -12.23
CA TYR A 264 18.41 5.81 -11.61
C TYR A 264 18.94 7.25 -11.69
N LEU A 265 20.21 7.46 -11.35
CA LEU A 265 20.81 8.80 -11.25
C LEU A 265 21.07 9.45 -12.61
N THR A 266 21.40 8.64 -13.63
CA THR A 266 21.64 9.10 -15.02
C THR A 266 20.35 9.22 -15.84
N HIS A 267 19.22 8.71 -15.33
CA HIS A 267 17.95 8.75 -16.04
C HIS A 267 17.55 10.19 -16.44
N PRO A 268 17.09 10.44 -17.69
CA PRO A 268 16.75 11.78 -18.16
C PRO A 268 15.73 12.51 -17.27
N GLU A 269 14.73 11.80 -16.75
CA GLU A 269 13.73 12.38 -15.84
C GLU A 269 14.32 12.79 -14.49
N THR A 270 15.37 12.10 -14.01
CA THR A 270 16.09 12.51 -12.80
C THR A 270 16.77 13.85 -13.03
N ALA A 271 17.45 14.03 -14.16
CA ALA A 271 18.02 15.34 -14.53
C ALA A 271 16.95 16.42 -14.70
N ARG A 272 15.86 16.09 -15.41
CA ARG A 272 14.77 17.03 -15.72
C ARG A 272 14.01 17.49 -14.47
N VAL A 273 13.78 16.60 -13.51
CA VAL A 273 12.92 16.86 -12.35
C VAL A 273 13.77 17.18 -11.12
N VAL A 274 14.70 16.31 -10.73
CA VAL A 274 15.46 16.46 -9.47
C VAL A 274 16.48 17.59 -9.62
N TRP A 275 17.42 17.45 -10.54
CA TRP A 275 18.57 18.35 -10.64
C TRP A 275 18.17 19.77 -11.08
N ARG A 276 17.22 19.90 -12.01
CA ARG A 276 16.67 21.23 -12.37
C ARG A 276 15.90 21.89 -11.23
N SER A 277 15.15 21.13 -10.42
CA SER A 277 14.45 21.69 -9.25
C SER A 277 15.44 22.20 -8.21
N TRP A 278 16.52 21.45 -7.98
CA TRP A 278 17.60 21.87 -7.09
C TRP A 278 18.27 23.16 -7.60
N LEU A 279 18.68 23.22 -8.87
CA LEU A 279 19.28 24.40 -9.50
C LEU A 279 18.37 25.64 -9.43
N ALA A 280 17.08 25.46 -9.71
CA ALA A 280 16.08 26.53 -9.63
C ALA A 280 15.70 26.91 -8.19
N ARG A 281 16.14 26.13 -7.19
CA ARG A 281 15.71 26.20 -5.79
C ARG A 281 14.17 26.18 -5.63
N ALA A 282 13.46 25.58 -6.57
CA ALA A 282 12.01 25.58 -6.67
C ALA A 282 11.43 24.16 -6.64
N PRO A 283 10.22 23.91 -6.10
CA PRO A 283 9.58 22.61 -6.13
C PRO A 283 9.36 22.11 -7.57
N ALA A 284 9.36 20.79 -7.78
CA ALA A 284 9.20 20.20 -9.13
C ALA A 284 7.91 20.61 -9.85
N ALA A 285 6.83 20.89 -9.12
CA ALA A 285 5.58 21.40 -9.69
C ALA A 285 5.78 22.72 -10.50
N LEU A 286 6.80 23.53 -10.17
CA LEU A 286 7.19 24.72 -10.94
C LEU A 286 8.20 24.43 -12.06
N ALA A 287 8.98 23.35 -11.96
CA ALA A 287 10.04 23.01 -12.92
C ALA A 287 9.53 22.23 -14.14
N VAL A 288 8.40 21.52 -14.02
CA VAL A 288 7.79 20.74 -15.12
C VAL A 288 6.90 21.60 -16.04
N ASP A 289 6.27 22.66 -15.51
CA ASP A 289 5.28 23.47 -16.28
C ASP A 289 5.88 24.32 -17.41
N VAL A 290 7.16 24.70 -17.33
CA VAL A 290 7.80 25.53 -18.37
C VAL A 290 8.10 24.73 -19.66
N ALA A 291 8.22 23.41 -19.57
CA ALA A 291 8.48 22.54 -20.72
C ALA A 291 7.19 22.19 -21.48
N ASN A 292 6.08 21.93 -20.77
CA ASN A 292 4.80 21.56 -21.39
C ASN A 292 4.08 22.76 -22.02
N VAL A 293 4.23 23.96 -21.45
CA VAL A 293 3.65 25.19 -22.04
C VAL A 293 4.33 25.57 -23.37
N ARG A 294 5.59 25.21 -23.60
CA ARG A 294 6.26 25.46 -24.90
C ARG A 294 5.89 24.45 -25.99
N ALA A 295 5.51 23.22 -25.63
CA ALA A 295 5.06 22.20 -26.59
C ALA A 295 3.58 22.40 -27.01
N ALA A 296 2.74 22.95 -26.12
CA ALA A 296 1.31 23.14 -26.38
C ALA A 296 0.95 24.39 -27.22
N VAL A 297 1.88 25.33 -27.44
CA VAL A 297 1.63 26.59 -28.20
C VAL A 297 1.65 26.38 -29.74
N GLY A 298 1.75 25.15 -30.21
CA GLY A 298 1.71 24.81 -31.64
C GLY A 298 0.31 24.65 -32.27
N THR A 299 -0.78 24.71 -31.51
CA THR A 299 -2.14 24.57 -32.08
C THR A 299 -3.07 25.66 -31.58
N ARG A 300 -3.67 26.40 -32.52
CA ARG A 300 -4.60 27.50 -32.26
C ARG A 300 -5.87 26.99 -31.54
N PRO A 301 -6.31 27.61 -30.44
CA PRO A 301 -7.68 27.48 -29.99
C PRO A 301 -8.55 28.62 -30.53
N ALA A 302 -9.78 28.26 -30.87
CA ALA A 302 -10.87 29.18 -31.19
C ALA A 302 -11.23 30.05 -29.98
N GLU A 303 -11.75 31.23 -30.29
CA GLU A 303 -12.07 32.32 -29.37
C GLU A 303 -13.13 31.94 -28.34
N ALA A 304 -12.77 31.99 -27.07
CA ALA A 304 -13.69 32.20 -25.96
C ALA A 304 -13.11 33.28 -25.04
N ALA A 305 -13.83 34.41 -24.97
CA ALA A 305 -13.42 35.61 -24.27
C ALA A 305 -13.18 35.35 -22.77
N THR A 306 -11.93 35.42 -22.34
CA THR A 306 -11.55 35.44 -20.92
C THR A 306 -10.42 36.44 -20.68
N ARG A 307 -10.57 37.21 -19.60
CA ARG A 307 -9.74 38.35 -19.19
C ARG A 307 -8.25 37.95 -19.06
N LYS A 308 -7.35 38.63 -19.79
CA LYS A 308 -5.89 38.41 -19.70
C LYS A 308 -5.38 38.74 -18.29
N PRO A 309 -4.65 37.83 -17.61
CA PRO A 309 -4.07 38.09 -16.29
C PRO A 309 -2.97 39.15 -16.37
N ARG A 310 -2.88 40.03 -15.37
CA ARG A 310 -2.00 41.22 -15.37
C ARG A 310 -0.63 40.97 -14.75
N SER A 311 -0.39 39.81 -14.12
CA SER A 311 0.92 39.46 -13.57
C SER A 311 1.18 37.95 -13.55
N LEU A 312 2.46 37.57 -13.47
CA LEU A 312 2.91 36.16 -13.34
C LEU A 312 2.35 35.49 -12.08
N ARG A 313 2.17 36.25 -10.99
CA ARG A 313 1.52 35.80 -9.75
C ARG A 313 0.03 35.50 -9.94
N GLU A 314 -0.67 36.29 -10.75
CA GLU A 314 -2.09 36.10 -11.07
C GLU A 314 -2.28 34.88 -11.98
N ALA A 315 -1.39 34.71 -12.97
CA ALA A 315 -1.35 33.52 -13.81
C ALA A 315 -1.05 32.25 -12.98
N MET A 316 -0.10 32.31 -12.05
CA MET A 316 0.19 31.20 -11.12
C MET A 316 -0.97 30.93 -10.15
N ALA A 317 -1.67 31.95 -9.65
CA ALA A 317 -2.86 31.77 -8.81
C ALA A 317 -4.02 31.12 -9.57
N LEU A 318 -4.16 31.39 -10.88
CA LEU A 318 -5.13 30.75 -11.77
C LEU A 318 -4.74 29.29 -12.12
N THR A 319 -3.45 29.00 -12.30
CA THR A 319 -2.95 27.63 -12.59
C THR A 319 -2.93 26.75 -11.32
N ILE A 320 -2.55 27.30 -10.18
CA ILE A 320 -2.58 26.61 -8.86
C ILE A 320 -4.02 26.51 -8.34
N GLY A 321 -4.88 27.47 -8.68
CA GLY A 321 -6.31 27.48 -8.36
C GLY A 321 -7.17 26.55 -9.23
N SER A 322 -6.60 25.97 -10.29
CA SER A 322 -7.19 24.80 -10.98
C SER A 322 -6.89 23.52 -10.18
N THR A 323 -7.20 23.55 -8.89
CA THR A 323 -7.38 22.31 -8.13
C THR A 323 -8.45 21.51 -8.86
N ARG A 324 -8.07 20.33 -9.36
CA ARG A 324 -9.01 19.28 -9.76
C ARG A 324 -10.03 19.23 -8.61
N ARG A 325 -11.26 19.72 -8.83
CA ARG A 325 -12.32 19.75 -7.80
C ARG A 325 -12.34 18.37 -7.16
N THR A 326 -11.80 18.25 -5.95
CA THR A 326 -11.70 16.96 -5.29
C THR A 326 -13.12 16.55 -4.98
N VAL A 327 -13.52 15.40 -5.51
CA VAL A 327 -14.89 14.91 -5.32
C VAL A 327 -15.02 14.54 -3.85
N ALA A 328 -15.83 15.31 -3.12
CA ALA A 328 -16.00 15.14 -1.67
C ALA A 328 -16.50 13.74 -1.29
N ARG A 329 -17.26 13.09 -2.17
CA ARG A 329 -17.94 11.80 -1.91
C ARG A 329 -17.82 10.87 -3.09
N ARG A 330 -17.26 9.67 -2.91
CA ARG A 330 -17.26 8.61 -3.95
C ARG A 330 -17.75 7.30 -3.37
N ALA A 331 -18.47 6.53 -4.20
CA ALA A 331 -18.88 5.19 -3.84
C ALA A 331 -18.57 4.18 -4.94
N LEU A 332 -18.17 2.98 -4.55
CA LEU A 332 -18.10 1.80 -5.41
C LEU A 332 -19.04 0.73 -4.86
N LEU A 333 -19.98 0.29 -5.69
CA LEU A 333 -20.97 -0.72 -5.35
C LEU A 333 -20.80 -1.93 -6.28
N VAL A 334 -20.63 -3.11 -5.71
CA VAL A 334 -20.39 -4.36 -6.43
C VAL A 334 -21.48 -5.36 -6.07
N GLY A 335 -22.10 -5.98 -7.07
CA GLY A 335 -23.20 -6.93 -6.90
C GLY A 335 -23.13 -8.08 -7.90
N ILE A 336 -23.11 -9.32 -7.43
CA ILE A 336 -22.94 -10.49 -8.31
C ILE A 336 -24.05 -11.50 -8.05
N ASN A 337 -24.93 -11.66 -9.04
CA ASN A 337 -25.97 -12.70 -9.07
C ASN A 337 -25.57 -13.85 -9.98
N ASP A 338 -25.18 -13.49 -11.20
CA ASP A 338 -25.04 -14.43 -12.31
C ASP A 338 -23.66 -15.10 -12.32
N TYR A 339 -23.29 -15.78 -11.23
CA TYR A 339 -22.06 -16.55 -11.21
C TYR A 339 -22.05 -17.62 -12.34
N PRO A 340 -20.88 -17.92 -12.95
CA PRO A 340 -20.81 -18.81 -14.10
C PRO A 340 -21.41 -20.19 -13.85
N ARG A 341 -21.24 -20.72 -12.64
CA ARG A 341 -21.79 -22.01 -12.25
C ARG A 341 -23.21 -21.84 -11.69
N PRO A 342 -24.23 -22.57 -12.20
CA PRO A 342 -25.61 -22.42 -11.76
C PRO A 342 -25.83 -22.54 -10.25
N GLU A 343 -25.09 -23.43 -9.58
CA GLU A 343 -25.15 -23.68 -8.15
C GLU A 343 -24.62 -22.51 -7.29
N MET A 344 -23.85 -21.60 -7.89
CA MET A 344 -23.35 -20.38 -7.24
C MET A 344 -24.25 -19.17 -7.48
N ARG A 345 -25.38 -19.31 -8.19
CA ARG A 345 -26.19 -18.13 -8.54
C ARG A 345 -26.98 -17.60 -7.36
N LEU A 346 -26.89 -16.29 -7.17
CA LEU A 346 -27.67 -15.50 -6.22
C LEU A 346 -28.73 -14.69 -6.97
N GLU A 347 -29.68 -14.09 -6.26
CA GLU A 347 -30.75 -13.30 -6.88
C GLU A 347 -30.82 -11.85 -6.39
N GLY A 348 -30.40 -11.58 -5.16
CA GLY A 348 -30.59 -10.30 -4.48
C GLY A 348 -29.46 -9.29 -4.63
N CYS A 349 -28.27 -9.70 -5.06
CA CYS A 349 -27.07 -8.86 -5.00
C CYS A 349 -27.15 -7.62 -5.90
N VAL A 350 -27.76 -7.75 -7.07
CA VAL A 350 -27.99 -6.61 -7.96
C VAL A 350 -28.99 -5.62 -7.33
N ASN A 351 -30.07 -6.12 -6.73
CA ASN A 351 -31.07 -5.28 -6.06
C ASN A 351 -30.49 -4.58 -4.82
N ASP A 352 -29.60 -5.25 -4.10
CA ASP A 352 -28.86 -4.68 -2.97
C ASP A 352 -28.03 -3.46 -3.41
N VAL A 353 -27.33 -3.56 -4.55
CA VAL A 353 -26.56 -2.44 -5.11
C VAL A 353 -27.46 -1.25 -5.42
N TYR A 354 -28.63 -1.47 -6.02
CA TYR A 354 -29.57 -0.39 -6.31
C TYR A 354 -30.16 0.22 -5.03
N LEU A 355 -30.50 -0.59 -4.03
CA LEU A 355 -30.96 -0.11 -2.73
C LEU A 355 -29.90 0.76 -2.04
N VAL A 356 -28.63 0.33 -2.03
CA VAL A 356 -27.55 1.12 -1.44
C VAL A 356 -27.29 2.39 -2.24
N SER A 357 -27.33 2.34 -3.57
CA SER A 357 -27.22 3.52 -4.43
C SER A 357 -28.32 4.54 -4.15
N GLU A 358 -29.58 4.09 -4.00
CA GLU A 358 -30.72 4.93 -3.61
C GLU A 358 -30.42 5.65 -2.28
N ARG A 359 -30.04 4.89 -1.24
CA ARG A 359 -29.75 5.47 0.08
C ARG A 359 -28.59 6.45 0.02
N LEU A 360 -27.49 6.14 -0.67
CA LEU A 360 -26.36 7.06 -0.80
C LEU A 360 -26.74 8.37 -1.49
N GLN A 361 -27.59 8.32 -2.51
CA GLN A 361 -28.09 9.51 -3.17
C GLN A 361 -29.00 10.35 -2.26
N GLU A 362 -29.85 9.73 -1.44
CA GLU A 362 -30.63 10.43 -0.39
C GLU A 362 -29.72 11.13 0.65
N PHE A 363 -28.53 10.59 0.89
CA PHE A 363 -27.50 11.18 1.74
C PHE A 363 -26.58 12.16 1.01
N GLY A 364 -26.84 12.47 -0.26
CA GLY A 364 -26.16 13.50 -1.04
C GLY A 364 -24.88 13.03 -1.73
N PHE A 365 -24.76 11.75 -2.08
CA PHE A 365 -23.79 11.30 -3.08
C PHE A 365 -24.36 11.62 -4.47
N GLY A 366 -23.62 12.40 -5.27
CA GLY A 366 -23.99 12.61 -6.67
C GLY A 366 -23.87 11.30 -7.47
N ALA A 367 -24.85 11.02 -8.34
CA ALA A 367 -24.88 9.80 -9.14
C ALA A 367 -23.61 9.60 -9.99
N GLU A 368 -23.01 10.70 -10.46
CA GLU A 368 -21.76 10.70 -11.21
C GLU A 368 -20.53 10.25 -10.38
N ASN A 369 -20.67 10.24 -9.06
CA ASN A 369 -19.64 9.82 -8.12
C ASN A 369 -19.88 8.43 -7.53
N ILE A 370 -20.88 7.70 -8.05
CA ILE A 370 -21.17 6.30 -7.70
C ILE A 370 -20.80 5.42 -8.90
N ARG A 371 -19.85 4.51 -8.72
CA ARG A 371 -19.55 3.47 -9.72
C ARG A 371 -20.18 2.15 -9.30
N ILE A 372 -20.85 1.52 -10.24
CA ILE A 372 -21.50 0.21 -10.06
C ILE A 372 -20.79 -0.83 -10.94
N VAL A 373 -20.55 -2.02 -10.40
CA VAL A 373 -20.00 -3.17 -11.13
C VAL A 373 -20.85 -4.40 -10.84
N LEU A 374 -21.43 -5.01 -11.87
CA LEU A 374 -22.38 -6.11 -11.72
C LEU A 374 -21.94 -7.36 -12.50
N ASN A 375 -22.28 -8.54 -11.97
CA ASN A 375 -22.24 -9.82 -12.68
C ASN A 375 -20.93 -10.06 -13.44
N GLU A 376 -20.97 -10.40 -14.74
CA GLU A 376 -19.79 -10.75 -15.55
C GLU A 376 -18.72 -9.65 -15.62
N ARG A 377 -19.09 -8.40 -15.30
CA ARG A 377 -18.17 -7.27 -15.24
C ARG A 377 -17.43 -7.17 -13.91
N ALA A 378 -17.91 -7.85 -12.87
CA ALA A 378 -17.31 -7.88 -11.54
C ALA A 378 -16.20 -8.93 -11.46
N THR A 379 -15.23 -8.86 -12.38
CA THR A 379 -14.00 -9.66 -12.33
C THR A 379 -13.06 -9.14 -11.25
N ALA A 380 -12.11 -9.97 -10.81
CA ALA A 380 -11.10 -9.59 -9.83
C ALA A 380 -10.35 -8.32 -10.27
N GLY A 381 -9.87 -8.31 -11.52
CA GLY A 381 -9.19 -7.14 -12.10
C GLY A 381 -10.08 -5.90 -12.18
N ALA A 382 -11.34 -6.05 -12.57
CA ALA A 382 -12.27 -4.93 -12.66
C ALA A 382 -12.57 -4.32 -11.29
N ILE A 383 -12.83 -5.15 -10.27
CA ILE A 383 -13.06 -4.68 -8.89
C ILE A 383 -11.81 -3.94 -8.39
N ARG A 384 -10.62 -4.47 -8.66
CA ARG A 384 -9.35 -3.85 -8.25
C ARG A 384 -9.17 -2.46 -8.83
N GLU A 385 -9.36 -2.32 -10.14
CA GLU A 385 -9.30 -1.04 -10.85
C GLU A 385 -10.27 0.01 -10.27
N ARG A 386 -11.52 -0.36 -9.97
CA ARG A 386 -12.51 0.61 -9.44
C ARG A 386 -12.17 1.05 -8.02
N LEU A 387 -11.53 0.20 -7.23
CA LEU A 387 -11.13 0.54 -5.88
C LEU A 387 -9.91 1.46 -5.85
N GLU A 388 -8.99 1.32 -6.80
CA GLU A 388 -7.96 2.34 -7.03
C GLU A 388 -8.61 3.70 -7.37
N TRP A 389 -9.61 3.72 -8.25
CA TRP A 389 -10.38 4.95 -8.52
C TRP A 389 -11.11 5.49 -7.29
N LEU A 390 -11.70 4.61 -6.47
CA LEU A 390 -12.42 5.00 -5.27
C LEU A 390 -11.49 5.81 -4.35
N LEU A 391 -10.25 5.33 -4.19
CA LEU A 391 -9.31 5.87 -3.22
C LEU A 391 -8.35 6.92 -3.82
N ASP A 392 -8.33 7.08 -5.14
CA ASP A 392 -7.51 8.08 -5.85
C ASP A 392 -7.85 9.51 -5.40
N GLY A 393 -6.80 10.24 -5.00
CA GLY A 393 -6.89 11.63 -4.57
C GLY A 393 -7.75 11.85 -3.32
N CYS A 394 -7.95 10.83 -2.49
CA CYS A 394 -8.66 10.96 -1.22
C CYS A 394 -7.87 11.84 -0.25
N ASP A 395 -8.51 12.90 0.24
CA ASP A 395 -7.95 13.85 1.20
C ASP A 395 -8.78 13.85 2.50
N ASP A 396 -8.35 14.63 3.49
CA ASP A 396 -9.11 14.84 4.73
C ASP A 396 -10.55 15.30 4.43
N GLU A 397 -11.48 14.89 5.30
CA GLU A 397 -12.92 15.18 5.23
C GLU A 397 -13.66 14.59 4.01
N GLN A 398 -12.97 13.86 3.14
CA GLN A 398 -13.61 13.18 2.03
C GLN A 398 -14.21 11.83 2.44
N GLU A 399 -15.36 11.50 1.86
CA GLU A 399 -16.15 10.33 2.20
C GLU A 399 -16.04 9.27 1.09
N ARG A 400 -15.81 8.02 1.48
CA ARG A 400 -15.66 6.86 0.61
C ARG A 400 -16.56 5.73 1.06
N VAL A 401 -17.31 5.17 0.14
CA VAL A 401 -18.14 3.98 0.40
C VAL A 401 -17.74 2.86 -0.53
N PHE A 402 -17.41 1.71 0.04
CA PHE A 402 -17.31 0.46 -0.69
C PHE A 402 -18.43 -0.47 -0.24
N PHE A 403 -19.21 -0.97 -1.18
CA PHE A 403 -20.27 -1.94 -0.93
C PHE A 403 -20.04 -3.17 -1.79
N TYR A 404 -20.09 -4.35 -1.19
CA TYR A 404 -20.00 -5.62 -1.89
C TYR A 404 -21.15 -6.54 -1.46
N SER A 405 -21.82 -7.12 -2.45
CA SER A 405 -22.91 -8.07 -2.30
C SER A 405 -22.66 -9.25 -3.24
N GLY A 406 -22.48 -10.44 -2.68
CA GLY A 406 -22.10 -11.64 -3.44
C GLY A 406 -21.57 -12.74 -2.52
N HIS A 407 -20.81 -13.68 -3.06
CA HIS A 407 -20.18 -14.73 -2.28
C HIS A 407 -18.91 -14.27 -1.56
N GLY A 408 -18.68 -14.82 -0.37
CA GLY A 408 -17.38 -14.87 0.31
C GLY A 408 -16.83 -16.29 0.33
N ALA A 409 -15.51 -16.43 0.46
CA ALA A 409 -14.85 -17.73 0.62
C ALA A 409 -13.62 -17.64 1.52
N GLN A 410 -13.07 -18.80 1.90
CA GLN A 410 -11.78 -18.92 2.57
C GLN A 410 -10.81 -19.69 1.67
N LEU A 411 -9.66 -19.09 1.41
CA LEU A 411 -8.55 -19.71 0.68
C LEU A 411 -7.52 -20.25 1.68
N PRO A 412 -6.95 -21.45 1.47
CA PRO A 412 -5.80 -21.90 2.25
C PRO A 412 -4.63 -20.92 2.09
N GLY A 413 -4.15 -20.39 3.20
CA GLY A 413 -2.97 -19.54 3.25
C GLY A 413 -1.73 -20.39 3.55
N TYR A 414 -0.71 -20.21 2.71
CA TYR A 414 0.54 -20.96 2.83
C TYR A 414 1.59 -20.17 3.60
N GLY A 415 2.25 -20.87 4.51
CA GLY A 415 3.35 -20.41 5.36
C GLY A 415 4.70 -20.98 4.92
N TYR A 416 5.63 -21.04 5.87
CA TYR A 416 6.97 -21.58 5.64
C TYR A 416 6.90 -23.05 5.20
N GLY A 417 7.68 -23.41 4.17
CA GLY A 417 7.76 -24.78 3.66
C GLY A 417 6.46 -25.30 3.03
N GLU A 418 5.64 -24.43 2.44
CA GLU A 418 4.33 -24.75 1.86
C GLU A 418 3.31 -25.34 2.85
N THR A 419 3.55 -25.17 4.14
CA THR A 419 2.60 -25.61 5.15
C THR A 419 1.40 -24.67 5.19
N VAL A 420 0.20 -25.24 5.15
CA VAL A 420 -1.02 -24.45 5.34
C VAL A 420 -1.08 -24.05 6.81
N ASP A 421 -0.89 -22.76 7.08
CA ASP A 421 -0.79 -22.21 8.43
C ASP A 421 -1.94 -21.25 8.80
N ARG A 422 -2.73 -20.84 7.80
CA ARG A 422 -3.90 -19.96 7.95
C ARG A 422 -4.96 -20.23 6.89
N ALA A 423 -6.15 -19.67 7.07
CA ALA A 423 -7.15 -19.53 6.04
C ALA A 423 -7.40 -18.03 5.82
N ASP A 424 -7.23 -17.54 4.60
CA ASP A 424 -7.41 -16.14 4.25
C ASP A 424 -8.83 -15.92 3.68
N GLU A 425 -9.61 -15.04 4.31
CA GLU A 425 -10.93 -14.66 3.80
C GLU A 425 -10.82 -13.82 2.52
N CYS A 426 -11.70 -14.07 1.57
CA CYS A 426 -11.75 -13.37 0.29
C CYS A 426 -13.19 -13.09 -0.17
N LEU A 427 -13.35 -12.02 -0.96
CA LEU A 427 -14.53 -11.84 -1.79
C LEU A 427 -14.37 -12.71 -3.04
N VAL A 428 -15.49 -13.14 -3.61
CA VAL A 428 -15.57 -14.03 -4.78
C VAL A 428 -16.06 -13.23 -6.00
N PRO A 429 -15.14 -12.74 -6.86
CA PRO A 429 -15.48 -12.15 -8.14
C PRO A 429 -16.14 -13.14 -9.10
N PHE A 430 -16.67 -12.64 -10.21
CA PHE A 430 -17.29 -13.48 -11.23
C PHE A 430 -16.34 -14.51 -11.85
N ASP A 431 -15.06 -14.15 -12.02
CA ASP A 431 -14.03 -14.99 -12.64
C ASP A 431 -13.26 -15.86 -11.65
N PHE A 432 -13.69 -15.95 -10.38
CA PHE A 432 -13.03 -16.70 -9.31
C PHE A 432 -12.85 -18.19 -9.64
N ASP A 433 -11.65 -18.71 -9.37
CA ASP A 433 -11.24 -20.08 -9.67
C ASP A 433 -10.45 -20.75 -8.52
N TRP A 434 -10.67 -20.30 -7.27
CA TRP A 434 -9.93 -20.76 -6.09
C TRP A 434 -8.44 -20.43 -6.08
N THR A 435 -8.00 -19.48 -6.92
CA THR A 435 -6.66 -18.90 -6.88
C THR A 435 -6.66 -17.51 -6.22
N PRO A 436 -5.57 -17.11 -5.54
CA PRO A 436 -5.43 -15.75 -5.01
C PRO A 436 -5.54 -14.66 -6.09
N GLU A 437 -5.09 -14.95 -7.31
CA GLU A 437 -5.05 -14.00 -8.43
C GLU A 437 -6.46 -13.58 -8.86
N ARG A 438 -7.43 -14.51 -8.80
CA ARG A 438 -8.84 -14.25 -9.13
C ARG A 438 -9.73 -14.04 -7.91
N ALA A 439 -9.13 -13.86 -6.75
CA ALA A 439 -9.81 -13.45 -5.53
C ALA A 439 -9.57 -11.96 -5.24
N VAL A 440 -10.45 -11.34 -4.46
CA VAL A 440 -10.10 -10.07 -3.77
C VAL A 440 -9.78 -10.46 -2.34
N VAL A 441 -8.55 -10.24 -1.89
CA VAL A 441 -8.05 -10.65 -0.56
C VAL A 441 -7.74 -9.43 0.32
N ASP A 442 -7.75 -9.62 1.64
CA ASP A 442 -7.51 -8.58 2.66
C ASP A 442 -6.30 -7.69 2.39
N ASN A 443 -5.13 -8.31 2.14
CA ASN A 443 -3.85 -7.60 1.98
C ASN A 443 -3.95 -6.45 0.97
N TRP A 444 -4.59 -6.73 -0.17
CA TRP A 444 -4.65 -5.76 -1.26
C TRP A 444 -5.57 -4.57 -0.91
N PHE A 445 -6.69 -4.83 -0.22
CA PHE A 445 -7.54 -3.73 0.25
C PHE A 445 -6.85 -2.90 1.33
N TYR A 446 -6.18 -3.56 2.30
CA TYR A 446 -5.37 -2.91 3.33
C TYR A 446 -4.30 -1.99 2.73
N GLU A 447 -3.62 -2.44 1.67
CA GLU A 447 -2.63 -1.62 0.98
C GLU A 447 -3.21 -0.32 0.44
N LEU A 448 -4.43 -0.36 -0.09
CA LEU A 448 -5.08 0.82 -0.63
C LEU A 448 -5.56 1.78 0.47
N TYR A 449 -6.24 1.29 1.51
CA TYR A 449 -6.82 2.19 2.51
C TYR A 449 -5.84 2.64 3.59
N SER A 450 -4.80 1.86 3.92
CA SER A 450 -3.90 2.14 5.06
C SER A 450 -3.20 3.51 4.98
N GLN A 451 -3.02 4.06 3.77
CA GLN A 451 -2.42 5.37 3.53
C GLN A 451 -3.43 6.51 3.39
N LEU A 452 -4.73 6.26 3.49
CA LEU A 452 -5.76 7.33 3.47
C LEU A 452 -5.54 8.31 4.62
N PRO A 453 -5.66 9.61 4.42
CA PRO A 453 -5.30 10.57 5.46
C PRO A 453 -6.21 10.43 6.69
N PRO A 454 -5.73 10.80 7.90
CA PRO A 454 -6.45 10.50 9.15
C PRO A 454 -7.84 11.12 9.25
N GLY A 455 -8.09 12.23 8.57
CA GLY A 455 -9.39 12.90 8.50
C GLY A 455 -10.31 12.37 7.40
N ALA A 456 -9.86 11.46 6.53
CA ALA A 456 -10.73 10.79 5.58
C ALA A 456 -11.79 9.94 6.30
N GLN A 457 -12.91 9.68 5.63
CA GLN A 457 -13.96 8.81 6.14
C GLN A 457 -14.23 7.71 5.13
N MET A 458 -14.19 6.47 5.58
CA MET A 458 -14.44 5.31 4.71
C MET A 458 -15.33 4.30 5.42
N LEU A 459 -16.34 3.84 4.69
CA LEU A 459 -17.22 2.74 5.08
C LEU A 459 -17.09 1.64 4.05
N ALA A 460 -16.84 0.44 4.53
CA ALA A 460 -16.92 -0.78 3.74
C ALA A 460 -18.08 -1.63 4.27
N VAL A 461 -18.94 -2.12 3.39
CA VAL A 461 -20.10 -2.94 3.74
C VAL A 461 -20.05 -4.23 2.93
N PHE A 462 -20.14 -5.36 3.62
CA PHE A 462 -20.02 -6.69 3.05
C PHE A 462 -21.28 -7.51 3.35
N ASP A 463 -22.06 -7.78 2.31
CA ASP A 463 -23.20 -8.71 2.37
C ASP A 463 -22.81 -10.06 1.76
N CYS A 464 -21.92 -10.75 2.48
CA CYS A 464 -21.40 -12.08 2.17
C CYS A 464 -21.06 -12.83 3.47
N CYS A 465 -20.79 -14.13 3.38
CA CYS A 465 -20.22 -14.92 4.49
C CYS A 465 -19.01 -15.73 4.02
N HIS A 466 -18.03 -15.91 4.91
CA HIS A 466 -16.76 -16.59 4.62
C HIS A 466 -16.67 -18.01 5.21
N SER A 467 -17.61 -18.37 6.08
CA SER A 467 -17.67 -19.63 6.84
C SER A 467 -17.90 -20.88 5.99
N GLY A 468 -18.39 -20.73 4.75
CA GLY A 468 -18.87 -21.84 3.93
C GLY A 468 -20.07 -22.56 4.59
N GLY A 469 -20.94 -23.15 3.79
CA GLY A 469 -22.06 -23.92 4.32
C GLY A 469 -23.21 -24.03 3.34
N MET A 470 -23.62 -25.27 3.05
CA MET A 470 -24.95 -25.52 2.52
C MET A 470 -25.97 -25.23 3.61
N SER A 471 -27.05 -24.51 3.30
CA SER A 471 -28.20 -24.51 4.19
C SER A 471 -28.69 -25.96 4.31
N ARG A 472 -28.81 -26.47 5.55
CA ARG A 472 -29.42 -27.79 5.79
C ARG A 472 -30.89 -27.82 5.36
N ASP A 473 -31.49 -26.64 5.23
CA ASP A 473 -32.84 -26.42 4.72
C ASP A 473 -32.76 -25.87 3.29
N GLY A 474 -33.16 -26.65 2.29
CA GLY A 474 -33.03 -26.38 0.85
C GLY A 474 -33.73 -25.12 0.28
N ASN A 475 -34.15 -24.17 1.13
CA ASN A 475 -34.87 -22.95 0.72
C ASN A 475 -34.10 -21.64 0.96
N ALA A 476 -33.03 -21.62 1.77
CA ALA A 476 -32.30 -20.39 2.08
C ALA A 476 -30.99 -20.32 1.28
N ARG A 477 -30.92 -19.43 0.29
CA ARG A 477 -29.67 -19.19 -0.45
C ARG A 477 -28.66 -18.48 0.45
N VAL A 478 -27.46 -19.06 0.54
CA VAL A 478 -26.36 -18.62 1.40
C VAL A 478 -25.31 -17.91 0.56
N ARG A 479 -24.75 -16.83 1.09
CA ARG A 479 -23.81 -15.94 0.39
C ARG A 479 -22.34 -16.29 0.68
N GLY A 480 -22.02 -17.59 0.70
CA GLY A 480 -20.68 -18.11 0.94
C GLY A 480 -20.42 -19.41 0.19
N LEU A 481 -19.17 -19.65 -0.20
CA LEU A 481 -18.76 -20.84 -0.93
C LEU A 481 -17.95 -21.78 -0.06
N SER A 482 -18.26 -23.07 -0.17
CA SER A 482 -17.41 -24.13 0.37
C SER A 482 -16.30 -24.47 -0.63
N PRO A 483 -15.05 -24.67 -0.16
CA PRO A 483 -13.97 -25.10 -1.04
C PRO A 483 -14.26 -26.47 -1.66
N PRO A 484 -13.87 -26.70 -2.93
CA PRO A 484 -13.81 -28.02 -3.54
C PRO A 484 -13.01 -29.00 -2.68
N ASP A 485 -13.29 -30.30 -2.80
CA ASP A 485 -12.72 -31.30 -1.90
C ASP A 485 -11.19 -31.38 -1.96
N ASP A 486 -10.58 -31.13 -3.13
CA ASP A 486 -9.12 -31.08 -3.31
C ASP A 486 -8.48 -29.87 -2.62
N ILE A 487 -9.19 -28.73 -2.55
CA ILE A 487 -8.79 -27.53 -1.79
C ILE A 487 -9.01 -27.74 -0.30
N ARG A 488 -10.17 -28.32 0.09
CA ARG A 488 -10.51 -28.61 1.48
C ARG A 488 -9.53 -29.58 2.11
N HIS A 489 -9.07 -30.59 1.36
CA HIS A 489 -8.05 -31.53 1.82
C HIS A 489 -6.76 -30.81 2.27
N ARG A 490 -6.42 -29.66 1.68
CA ARG A 490 -5.18 -28.92 2.01
C ARG A 490 -5.19 -28.35 3.43
N VAL A 491 -6.36 -28.12 4.04
CA VAL A 491 -6.50 -27.68 5.44
C VAL A 491 -6.73 -28.85 6.41
N LEU A 492 -6.70 -30.10 5.94
CA LEU A 492 -6.92 -31.29 6.76
C LEU A 492 -5.62 -32.09 6.98
N SER A 493 -5.59 -32.86 8.07
CA SER A 493 -4.59 -33.85 8.41
C SER A 493 -5.26 -35.11 8.94
N TRP A 494 -4.70 -36.27 8.61
CA TRP A 494 -5.16 -37.55 9.16
C TRP A 494 -4.79 -37.65 10.65
N ASP A 495 -5.77 -38.00 11.48
CA ASP A 495 -5.60 -38.36 12.87
C ASP A 495 -5.65 -39.89 13.01
N PRO A 496 -4.49 -40.56 13.12
CA PRO A 496 -4.47 -42.02 13.23
C PRO A 496 -5.03 -42.52 14.56
N GLU A 497 -5.06 -41.72 15.62
CA GLU A 497 -5.58 -42.13 16.93
C GLU A 497 -7.12 -42.22 16.91
N ASN A 498 -7.76 -41.28 16.22
CA ASN A 498 -9.22 -41.22 16.09
C ASN A 498 -9.74 -41.78 14.76
N GLU A 499 -8.84 -42.27 13.90
CA GLU A 499 -9.12 -42.72 12.53
C GLU A 499 -9.97 -41.72 11.73
N ALA A 500 -9.68 -40.43 11.88
CA ALA A 500 -10.51 -39.34 11.35
C ALA A 500 -9.68 -38.23 10.73
N TRP A 501 -10.27 -37.51 9.78
CA TRP A 501 -9.69 -36.26 9.27
C TRP A 501 -9.97 -35.12 10.26
N LYS A 502 -8.94 -34.40 10.67
CA LYS A 502 -9.04 -33.18 11.49
C LYS A 502 -8.47 -31.98 10.77
N LEU A 503 -8.90 -30.79 11.18
CA LEU A 503 -8.26 -29.54 10.74
C LEU A 503 -6.79 -29.56 11.12
N ARG A 504 -5.93 -29.12 10.21
CA ARG A 504 -4.52 -28.87 10.50
C ARG A 504 -4.42 -27.88 11.65
N THR A 505 -3.33 -28.02 12.39
CA THR A 505 -2.99 -27.12 13.49
C THR A 505 -1.86 -26.19 13.05
N ASP A 506 -1.76 -25.02 13.69
CA ASP A 506 -0.72 -24.06 13.38
C ASP A 506 0.66 -24.66 13.66
N ALA A 507 1.45 -24.87 12.59
CA ALA A 507 2.80 -25.45 12.66
C ALA A 507 3.82 -24.57 13.41
N ARG A 508 3.42 -23.38 13.85
CA ARG A 508 4.25 -22.41 14.59
C ARG A 508 4.21 -22.57 16.10
N ALA A 509 3.43 -23.50 16.66
CA ALA A 509 3.41 -23.74 18.10
C ALA A 509 4.81 -24.15 18.60
N ALA A 510 5.35 -23.41 19.57
CA ALA A 510 6.64 -23.77 20.17
C ALA A 510 6.50 -25.07 20.99
N PRO A 511 7.60 -25.82 21.22
CA PRO A 511 7.56 -26.98 22.10
C PRO A 511 7.01 -26.61 23.49
N GLY A 512 5.87 -27.20 23.87
CA GLY A 512 5.18 -26.92 25.14
C GLY A 512 4.04 -25.91 25.06
N GLU A 513 3.76 -25.30 23.91
CA GLU A 513 2.56 -24.48 23.72
C GLU A 513 1.34 -25.33 23.33
N ALA A 514 0.16 -24.90 23.79
CA ALA A 514 -1.10 -25.50 23.37
C ALA A 514 -1.27 -25.36 21.85
N VAL A 515 -1.44 -26.49 21.18
CA VAL A 515 -1.63 -26.55 19.73
C VAL A 515 -2.97 -25.91 19.38
N LYS A 516 -2.93 -24.74 18.72
CA LYS A 516 -4.13 -24.02 18.28
C LYS A 516 -4.50 -24.44 16.84
N PRO A 517 -5.80 -24.49 16.48
CA PRO A 517 -6.23 -24.74 15.10
C PRO A 517 -5.71 -23.66 14.14
N VAL A 518 -5.63 -23.99 12.84
CA VAL A 518 -5.30 -23.05 11.76
C VAL A 518 -6.09 -21.75 11.95
N ARG A 519 -5.38 -20.62 11.97
CA ARG A 519 -5.99 -19.30 12.22
C ARG A 519 -6.74 -18.83 10.97
N VAL A 520 -7.99 -18.41 11.14
CA VAL A 520 -8.70 -17.65 10.10
C VAL A 520 -8.21 -16.20 10.16
N ARG A 521 -7.65 -15.72 9.05
CA ARG A 521 -7.31 -14.32 8.88
C ARG A 521 -8.50 -13.61 8.28
N ARG A 522 -9.16 -12.82 9.14
CA ARG A 522 -10.34 -12.06 8.74
C ARG A 522 -10.04 -11.00 7.69
N MET A 523 -11.02 -10.79 6.83
CA MET A 523 -10.98 -9.76 5.82
C MET A 523 -10.97 -8.36 6.45
N PHE A 524 -10.20 -7.45 5.87
CA PHE A 524 -10.17 -6.01 6.15
C PHE A 524 -9.73 -5.58 7.55
N ARG A 525 -9.23 -6.51 8.37
CA ARG A 525 -8.70 -6.18 9.69
C ARG A 525 -7.24 -5.77 9.67
N GLY A 526 -6.48 -5.97 8.58
CA GLY A 526 -5.04 -5.63 8.50
C GLY A 526 -4.14 -6.25 9.60
N THR A 527 -4.73 -6.92 10.59
CA THR A 527 -4.04 -7.63 11.66
C THR A 527 -3.59 -8.96 11.11
N ARG A 528 -2.38 -8.95 10.55
CA ARG A 528 -1.45 -10.07 10.72
C ARG A 528 -1.58 -10.57 12.16
N ALA A 529 -1.65 -11.88 12.38
CA ALA A 529 -1.76 -12.50 13.70
C ALA A 529 -1.00 -11.70 14.77
N MET A 530 -1.72 -10.89 15.53
CA MET A 530 -1.14 -10.08 16.60
C MET A 530 -0.90 -11.04 17.78
N PRO A 531 0.25 -10.93 18.47
CA PRO A 531 0.43 -11.58 19.76
C PRO A 531 -0.74 -11.20 20.67
N GLU A 532 -1.21 -12.16 21.47
CA GLU A 532 -2.27 -11.96 22.45
C GLU A 532 -1.85 -10.82 23.40
N GLY A 533 -2.65 -9.74 23.47
CA GLY A 533 -2.35 -8.53 24.27
C GLY A 533 -1.64 -7.38 23.53
N ALA A 534 -1.26 -7.53 22.27
CA ALA A 534 -0.68 -6.42 21.50
C ALA A 534 -1.76 -5.41 21.09
N LYS A 535 -1.54 -4.12 21.38
CA LYS A 535 -2.45 -3.04 20.95
C LYS A 535 -2.46 -2.97 19.41
N PRO A 536 -3.62 -2.76 18.78
CA PRO A 536 -3.70 -2.64 17.35
C PRO A 536 -2.81 -1.50 16.83
N PRO A 537 -2.17 -1.63 15.66
CA PRO A 537 -1.22 -0.65 15.14
C PRO A 537 -1.85 0.75 14.94
N TRP A 538 -3.18 0.84 14.84
CA TRP A 538 -3.92 2.11 14.74
C TRP A 538 -3.80 2.99 15.99
N ASP A 539 -3.60 2.38 17.17
CA ASP A 539 -3.63 3.05 18.47
C ASP A 539 -2.23 3.34 19.05
N ASN A 540 -1.14 2.99 18.36
CA ASN A 540 0.24 3.21 18.84
C ASN A 540 1.09 4.08 17.89
N PRO A 541 1.04 5.43 18.02
CA PRO A 541 1.72 6.40 17.14
C PRO A 541 3.22 6.64 17.46
N ALA A 542 3.77 6.02 18.51
CA ALA A 542 5.18 6.16 18.84
C ALA A 542 6.02 5.19 17.99
N PRO A 543 7.17 5.61 17.41
CA PRO A 543 7.91 6.87 17.59
C PRO A 543 7.77 7.92 16.46
N PHE A 544 6.82 7.77 15.53
CA PHE A 544 6.78 8.58 14.30
C PHE A 544 5.88 9.82 14.37
N GLY A 545 5.17 10.04 15.50
CA GLY A 545 4.40 11.26 15.74
C GLY A 545 3.18 11.43 14.82
N HIS A 546 2.74 10.36 14.15
CA HIS A 546 1.54 10.33 13.32
C HIS A 546 0.62 9.19 13.77
N PRO A 547 -0.71 9.27 13.54
CA PRO A 547 -1.61 8.15 13.79
C PRO A 547 -1.18 6.92 12.98
N GLY A 548 -1.48 5.73 13.50
CA GLY A 548 -1.20 4.46 12.80
C GLY A 548 -1.95 4.34 11.45
N PRO A 549 -1.88 3.19 10.77
CA PRO A 549 -2.54 2.98 9.48
C PRO A 549 -4.02 3.37 9.58
N PHE A 550 -4.57 3.94 8.51
CA PHE A 550 -6.00 4.25 8.50
C PHE A 550 -6.81 2.95 8.60
N PHE A 551 -7.91 2.96 9.34
CA PHE A 551 -8.81 1.82 9.48
C PHE A 551 -10.25 2.27 9.19
N PRO A 552 -10.88 1.79 8.10
CA PRO A 552 -12.28 2.12 7.79
C PRO A 552 -13.25 1.62 8.86
N VAL A 553 -14.47 2.16 8.83
CA VAL A 553 -15.62 1.51 9.45
C VAL A 553 -16.05 0.38 8.54
N ILE A 554 -16.18 -0.83 9.08
CA ILE A 554 -16.59 -2.00 8.31
C ILE A 554 -17.87 -2.58 8.92
N LEU A 555 -18.83 -2.90 8.06
CA LEU A 555 -20.05 -3.60 8.41
C LEU A 555 -20.09 -4.94 7.68
N GLU A 556 -20.22 -6.03 8.41
CA GLU A 556 -20.36 -7.38 7.86
C GLU A 556 -21.77 -7.92 8.13
N ALA A 557 -22.34 -8.66 7.19
CA ALA A 557 -23.71 -9.17 7.31
C ALA A 557 -23.93 -10.18 8.44
N CYS A 558 -22.88 -10.90 8.86
CA CYS A 558 -22.97 -11.93 9.88
C CYS A 558 -21.63 -12.07 10.66
N GLN A 559 -21.67 -12.75 11.80
CA GLN A 559 -20.45 -13.13 12.52
C GLN A 559 -19.71 -14.27 11.78
N GLU A 560 -18.44 -14.48 12.14
CA GLU A 560 -17.52 -15.44 11.49
C GLU A 560 -18.06 -16.88 11.39
N HIS A 561 -18.86 -17.34 12.35
CA HIS A 561 -19.43 -18.70 12.38
C HIS A 561 -20.89 -18.75 11.90
N GLN A 562 -21.39 -17.65 11.34
CA GLN A 562 -22.76 -17.52 10.86
C GLN A 562 -22.78 -17.42 9.33
N LEU A 563 -23.97 -17.53 8.76
CA LEU A 563 -24.20 -17.41 7.32
C LEU A 563 -24.93 -16.10 7.02
N ALA A 564 -24.69 -15.54 5.84
CA ALA A 564 -25.45 -14.42 5.30
C ALA A 564 -26.48 -14.95 4.29
N TYR A 565 -27.74 -14.51 4.44
CA TYR A 565 -28.88 -15.08 3.72
C TYR A 565 -29.49 -14.11 2.69
N GLU A 566 -30.19 -14.67 1.70
CA GLU A 566 -31.11 -13.90 0.86
C GLU A 566 -32.50 -13.72 1.50
N HIS A 567 -33.11 -12.57 1.21
CA HIS A 567 -34.43 -12.15 1.65
C HIS A 567 -35.32 -11.81 0.46
N ARG A 568 -36.60 -12.19 0.51
CA ARG A 568 -37.59 -11.80 -0.48
C ARG A 568 -38.58 -10.81 0.11
N ASP A 569 -38.64 -9.63 -0.48
CA ASP A 569 -39.65 -8.60 -0.24
C ASP A 569 -40.68 -8.68 -1.38
N GLY A 570 -41.76 -9.43 -1.15
CA GLY A 570 -42.67 -9.85 -2.21
C GLY A 570 -41.96 -10.70 -3.26
N ALA A 571 -42.01 -10.27 -4.52
CA ALA A 571 -41.30 -10.93 -5.63
C ALA A 571 -39.82 -10.51 -5.75
N THR A 572 -39.37 -9.50 -5.00
CA THR A 572 -38.05 -8.91 -5.19
C THR A 572 -37.04 -9.49 -4.18
N PRO A 573 -35.97 -10.14 -4.65
CA PRO A 573 -34.90 -10.68 -3.79
C PRO A 573 -33.88 -9.61 -3.39
N TYR A 574 -33.30 -9.74 -2.20
CA TYR A 574 -32.27 -8.89 -1.59
C TYR A 574 -31.36 -9.75 -0.70
N GLY A 575 -30.26 -9.19 -0.20
CA GLY A 575 -29.56 -9.68 0.98
C GLY A 575 -30.33 -9.31 2.23
N ALA A 576 -30.50 -10.25 3.17
CA ALA A 576 -31.25 -10.01 4.40
C ALA A 576 -30.66 -8.85 5.21
N PHE A 577 -29.32 -8.76 5.24
CA PHE A 577 -28.62 -7.68 5.91
C PHE A 577 -28.79 -6.36 5.17
N THR A 578 -28.50 -6.31 3.87
CA THR A 578 -28.59 -5.07 3.10
C THR A 578 -30.01 -4.51 3.09
N TRP A 579 -31.03 -5.35 2.95
CA TRP A 579 -32.42 -4.92 3.05
C TRP A 579 -32.73 -4.32 4.42
N SER A 580 -32.35 -5.02 5.49
CA SER A 580 -32.59 -4.56 6.87
C SER A 580 -31.88 -3.23 7.15
N LEU A 581 -30.63 -3.12 6.70
CA LEU A 581 -29.81 -1.91 6.81
C LEU A 581 -30.42 -0.74 6.04
N GLY A 582 -30.79 -0.96 4.77
CA GLY A 582 -31.41 0.05 3.92
C GLY A 582 -32.72 0.58 4.49
N ARG A 583 -33.57 -0.30 5.04
CA ARG A 583 -34.81 0.10 5.73
C ARG A 583 -34.53 0.98 6.95
N VAL A 584 -33.58 0.60 7.81
CA VAL A 584 -33.21 1.40 8.98
C VAL A 584 -32.67 2.78 8.59
N LEU A 585 -31.88 2.86 7.52
CA LEU A 585 -31.34 4.12 7.00
C LEU A 585 -32.43 5.04 6.43
N GLY A 586 -33.49 4.47 5.85
CA GLY A 586 -34.64 5.21 5.31
C GLY A 586 -35.67 5.67 6.37
N GLU A 587 -35.56 5.21 7.61
CA GLU A 587 -36.50 5.58 8.68
C GLU A 587 -36.36 7.06 9.10
N LYS A 588 -37.49 7.71 9.45
CA LYS A 588 -37.53 9.12 9.91
C LYS A 588 -36.57 9.38 11.06
N ARG A 589 -36.51 8.45 12.03
CA ARG A 589 -35.56 8.49 13.15
C ARG A 589 -34.28 7.80 12.72
N ARG A 590 -33.35 8.54 12.11
CA ARG A 590 -32.05 8.00 11.67
C ARG A 590 -31.14 7.67 12.86
N PRO A 591 -30.37 6.58 12.79
CA PRO A 591 -29.42 6.23 13.83
C PRO A 591 -28.34 7.30 13.98
N GLN A 592 -28.00 7.62 15.21
CA GLN A 592 -27.03 8.67 15.51
C GLN A 592 -25.60 8.13 15.54
N THR A 593 -25.41 6.84 15.86
CA THR A 593 -24.10 6.19 15.95
C THR A 593 -24.04 4.89 15.16
N TRP A 594 -22.82 4.44 14.84
CA TRP A 594 -22.60 3.15 14.16
C TRP A 594 -23.17 1.96 14.95
N GLY A 595 -22.99 1.96 16.27
CA GLY A 595 -23.55 0.91 17.12
C GLY A 595 -25.08 0.91 17.15
N GLU A 596 -25.72 2.08 17.07
CA GLU A 596 -27.20 2.15 16.97
C GLU A 596 -27.68 1.61 15.62
N LEU A 597 -27.03 1.97 14.52
CA LEU A 597 -27.35 1.49 13.17
C LEU A 597 -27.33 -0.04 13.12
N VAL A 598 -26.24 -0.64 13.62
CA VAL A 598 -26.03 -2.10 13.60
C VAL A 598 -27.04 -2.82 14.48
N ARG A 599 -27.27 -2.37 15.72
CA ARG A 599 -28.29 -2.96 16.60
C ARG A 599 -29.71 -2.90 16.01
N ARG A 600 -30.03 -1.84 15.27
CA ARG A 600 -31.35 -1.70 14.63
C ARG A 600 -31.48 -2.62 13.42
N ALA A 601 -30.43 -2.76 12.61
CA ALA A 601 -30.40 -3.73 11.53
C ALA A 601 -30.52 -5.17 12.07
N GLU A 602 -29.77 -5.50 13.13
CA GLU A 602 -29.85 -6.79 13.83
C GLU A 602 -31.25 -7.07 14.37
N LYS A 603 -31.87 -6.11 15.04
CA LYS A 603 -33.25 -6.24 15.53
C LYS A 603 -34.22 -6.58 14.39
N ARG A 604 -34.03 -5.97 13.21
CA ARG A 604 -34.88 -6.23 12.05
C ARG A 604 -34.63 -7.61 11.44
N LEU A 605 -33.37 -8.04 11.35
CA LEU A 605 -33.01 -9.41 10.96
C LEU A 605 -33.66 -10.45 11.88
N SER A 606 -33.64 -10.22 13.20
CA SER A 606 -34.30 -11.07 14.19
C SER A 606 -35.83 -11.12 14.00
N GLN A 607 -36.48 -9.99 13.70
CA GLN A 607 -37.91 -9.95 13.39
C GLN A 607 -38.28 -10.73 12.13
N LEU A 608 -37.36 -10.77 11.15
CA LEU A 608 -37.47 -11.58 9.94
C LEU A 608 -37.06 -13.05 10.15
N ARG A 609 -36.66 -13.43 11.37
CA ARG A 609 -36.24 -14.78 11.78
C ARG A 609 -34.97 -15.27 11.08
N TYR A 610 -34.07 -14.38 10.68
CA TYR A 610 -32.75 -14.77 10.18
C TYR A 610 -31.78 -15.04 11.33
N ALA A 611 -31.07 -16.16 11.27
CA ALA A 611 -30.01 -16.54 12.19
C ALA A 611 -28.66 -15.90 11.78
N GLN A 612 -28.63 -14.57 11.68
CA GLN A 612 -27.42 -13.80 11.39
C GLN A 612 -27.35 -12.53 12.24
N THR A 613 -26.16 -12.22 12.74
CA THR A 613 -25.85 -11.07 13.59
C THR A 613 -24.79 -10.23 12.88
N PRO A 614 -25.09 -9.01 12.44
CA PRO A 614 -24.12 -8.17 11.76
C PRO A 614 -22.92 -7.84 12.66
N ALA A 615 -21.74 -7.67 12.07
CA ALA A 615 -20.54 -7.23 12.77
C ALA A 615 -20.22 -5.76 12.46
N LEU A 616 -19.63 -5.07 13.45
CA LEU A 616 -19.12 -3.71 13.32
C LEU A 616 -17.64 -3.71 13.69
N GLU A 617 -16.80 -3.35 12.74
CA GLU A 617 -15.36 -3.24 12.91
C GLU A 617 -14.89 -1.82 12.60
N GLY A 618 -13.78 -1.43 13.19
CA GLY A 618 -13.16 -0.13 12.96
C GLY A 618 -12.30 0.33 14.14
N PRO A 619 -11.88 1.60 14.13
CA PRO A 619 -11.06 2.16 15.20
C PRO A 619 -11.69 2.03 16.59
N SER A 620 -10.85 2.08 17.62
CA SER A 620 -11.29 2.06 19.02
C SER A 620 -12.44 3.06 19.27
N GLY A 621 -13.52 2.55 19.88
CA GLY A 621 -14.75 3.32 20.16
C GLY A 621 -15.69 3.54 18.97
N VAL A 622 -15.48 2.91 17.81
CA VAL A 622 -16.29 3.12 16.59
C VAL A 622 -17.81 3.04 16.82
N ALA A 623 -18.27 2.11 17.66
CA ALA A 623 -19.69 1.93 17.98
C ALA A 623 -20.36 3.19 18.57
N GLY A 624 -19.60 4.01 19.31
CA GLY A 624 -20.08 5.26 19.90
C GLY A 624 -19.91 6.48 18.97
N ARG A 625 -19.18 6.37 17.87
CA ARG A 625 -18.94 7.49 16.95
C ARG A 625 -20.20 7.84 16.18
N LYS A 626 -20.43 9.14 15.99
CA LYS A 626 -21.56 9.65 15.21
C LYS A 626 -21.36 9.38 13.72
N ILE A 627 -22.46 9.13 13.01
CA ILE A 627 -22.43 8.93 11.56
C ILE A 627 -22.55 10.29 10.86
N SER A 628 -21.41 10.85 10.44
CA SER A 628 -21.27 12.21 9.91
C SER A 628 -21.99 12.47 8.58
N TRP A 629 -22.11 11.45 7.72
CA TRP A 629 -22.64 11.60 6.37
C TRP A 629 -24.13 11.29 6.20
N LEU A 630 -24.84 10.82 7.23
CA LEU A 630 -26.30 10.59 7.15
C LEU A 630 -27.14 11.89 7.16
N LYS A 631 -26.56 12.99 6.69
CA LYS A 631 -27.24 14.27 6.54
C LYS A 631 -28.04 14.23 5.23
N PRO A 632 -29.33 14.60 5.23
CA PRO A 632 -30.08 14.73 3.99
C PRO A 632 -29.36 15.65 3.01
N ALA A 633 -29.48 15.38 1.71
CA ALA A 633 -29.22 16.41 0.70
C ALA A 633 -30.05 17.65 1.04
N ARG A 634 -29.39 18.82 1.09
CA ARG A 634 -30.06 20.10 1.37
C ARG A 634 -30.95 20.52 0.21
#